data_AF-A0A8T0W4Q9-F1
#
_entry.id   AF-A0A8T0W4Q9-F1
#
_cell.length_a   1.000
_cell.length_b   1.000
_cell.length_c   1.000
_cell.angle_alpha   90.00
_cell.angle_beta   90.00
_cell.angle_gamma   90.00
#
_symmetry.space_group_name_H-M   'P 1'
#
loop_
_entity.id
_entity.type
_entity.pdbx_description
1 polymer ?
#
loop_
_entity_poly.entity_id
_entity_poly.type
_entity_poly.pdbx_seq_one_letter_code
_entity_poly.pdbx_strand_id
1 'polypeptide(L)'
;MVSLAYLDPGNLETDLQAGSSHRYELLWVILIGLVFALIIQSLSANLGVVTGWHLAELCKAEYPTWVRICLWLLAELAVIAADIPEVIGTAFAFNLLFHIPVWVGVLITGSSTLLLLGLQKYGVRKLELLVALLVFTMAACFFIEMSIVKPPSKEVIHGLFVPSLSGSGATGDTIALLGALVMPHNLFLHSALVLSRNTPSSVRGIKDACRFFLFESGVALFVALLINICIVSVSGTICNSSKLSPDDSAKCSDITLDSSSFLLRNVLGKNSAVVYGVALLACGISSTITGTYAGQYIMQGFLDIKTKQWLRNLMTRSIAIVPSLIVAIIGGSSGAGRLIIIASVLFSTIWCIHCLSIQTAFTESSD
;
A
#
# COMPACT_ATOMS: atom_id res chain seq x y z
N MET A 1 7.79 -4.20 8.88
CA MET A 1 6.33 -4.00 8.74
C MET A 1 5.97 -2.76 7.95
N VAL A 2 6.67 -1.64 8.15
CA VAL A 2 6.33 -0.35 7.53
C VAL A 2 6.45 -0.32 6.00
N SER A 3 7.38 -1.09 5.41
CA SER A 3 7.50 -1.19 3.95
C SER A 3 6.35 -1.91 3.25
N LEU A 4 5.57 -2.71 3.97
CA LEU A 4 4.50 -3.51 3.39
C LEU A 4 3.39 -2.70 2.76
N ALA A 5 3.11 -1.57 3.36
CA ALA A 5 2.02 -0.75 2.95
C ALA A 5 2.40 0.14 1.74
N TYR A 6 3.65 0.08 1.28
CA TYR A 6 4.05 0.57 -0.05
C TYR A 6 3.99 -0.52 -1.11
N LEU A 7 3.57 -1.72 -0.71
CA LEU A 7 3.55 -2.93 -1.53
C LEU A 7 2.16 -3.56 -1.47
N ASP A 8 1.11 -2.75 -1.35
CA ASP A 8 -0.29 -3.14 -1.33
C ASP A 8 -0.87 -3.17 -2.76
N PRO A 9 -2.01 -3.85 -3.00
CA PRO A 9 -2.53 -3.98 -4.36
C PRO A 9 -2.91 -2.63 -4.99
N GLY A 10 -3.26 -1.64 -4.18
CA GLY A 10 -3.55 -0.28 -4.63
C GLY A 10 -2.31 0.37 -5.24
N ASN A 11 -1.16 0.33 -4.54
CA ASN A 11 0.08 0.87 -5.08
C ASN A 11 0.60 0.06 -6.28
N LEU A 12 0.41 -1.27 -6.28
CA LEU A 12 0.74 -2.11 -7.44
C LEU A 12 -0.04 -1.69 -8.69
N GLU A 13 -1.33 -1.38 -8.57
CA GLU A 13 -2.15 -0.92 -9.70
C GLU A 13 -1.66 0.42 -10.25
N THR A 14 -1.39 1.40 -9.36
CA THR A 14 -0.87 2.70 -9.79
C THR A 14 0.52 2.62 -10.41
N ASP A 15 1.40 1.74 -9.90
CA ASP A 15 2.73 1.50 -10.48
C ASP A 15 2.62 0.84 -11.87
N LEU A 16 1.71 -0.13 -12.03
CA LEU A 16 1.44 -0.76 -13.33
C LEU A 16 0.91 0.26 -14.34
N GLN A 17 -0.04 1.10 -13.93
CA GLN A 17 -0.62 2.15 -14.76
C GLN A 17 0.40 3.21 -15.15
N ALA A 18 1.24 3.66 -14.19
CA ALA A 18 2.34 4.58 -14.48
C ALA A 18 3.32 4.01 -15.52
N GLY A 19 3.64 2.72 -15.41
CA GLY A 19 4.49 2.03 -16.38
C GLY A 19 3.85 1.87 -17.76
N SER A 20 2.54 1.64 -17.83
CA SER A 20 1.87 1.47 -19.13
C SER A 20 1.64 2.79 -19.85
N SER A 21 1.29 3.87 -19.13
CA SER A 21 0.99 5.18 -19.71
C SER A 21 2.24 6.00 -20.05
N HIS A 22 3.24 6.02 -19.18
CA HIS A 22 4.42 6.90 -19.30
C HIS A 22 5.76 6.14 -19.28
N ARG A 23 5.74 4.81 -19.41
CA ARG A 23 6.93 3.93 -19.47
C ARG A 23 7.86 4.11 -18.28
N TYR A 24 8.93 4.90 -18.47
CA TYR A 24 9.97 5.13 -17.48
C TYR A 24 9.99 6.57 -16.95
N GLU A 25 9.17 7.47 -17.48
CA GLU A 25 9.20 8.89 -17.13
C GLU A 25 8.72 9.15 -15.70
N LEU A 26 7.95 8.24 -15.09
CA LEU A 26 7.42 8.38 -13.74
C LEU A 26 8.30 7.75 -12.65
N LEU A 27 9.43 7.11 -13.00
CA LEU A 27 10.32 6.48 -11.99
C LEU A 27 10.92 7.51 -11.03
N TRP A 28 11.26 8.71 -11.50
CA TRP A 28 11.78 9.78 -10.62
C TRP A 28 10.73 10.21 -9.58
N VAL A 29 9.44 10.16 -9.92
CA VAL A 29 8.34 10.47 -9.00
C VAL A 29 8.29 9.45 -7.87
N ILE A 30 8.44 8.17 -8.18
CA ILE A 30 8.47 7.08 -7.17
C ILE A 30 9.68 7.26 -6.25
N LEU A 31 10.85 7.58 -6.80
CA LEU A 31 12.05 7.84 -6.02
C LEU A 31 11.84 9.00 -5.05
N ILE A 32 11.37 10.15 -5.55
CA ILE A 32 11.12 11.33 -4.71
C ILE A 32 10.01 11.06 -3.69
N GLY A 33 8.92 10.41 -4.11
CA GLY A 33 7.80 10.04 -3.26
C GLY A 33 8.24 9.14 -2.09
N LEU A 34 9.09 8.14 -2.35
CA LEU A 34 9.63 7.26 -1.30
C LEU A 34 10.66 7.96 -0.40
N VAL A 35 11.41 8.94 -0.91
CA VAL A 35 12.27 9.79 -0.07
C VAL A 35 11.43 10.66 0.86
N PHE A 36 10.37 11.30 0.36
CA PHE A 36 9.44 12.04 1.20
C PHE A 36 8.75 11.14 2.23
N ALA A 37 8.31 9.95 1.80
CA ALA A 37 7.74 8.96 2.67
C ALA A 37 8.71 8.56 3.80
N LEU A 38 9.99 8.34 3.50
CA LEU A 38 11.03 8.05 4.50
C LEU A 38 11.17 9.20 5.51
N ILE A 39 11.16 10.46 5.05
CA ILE A 39 11.28 11.63 5.92
C ILE A 39 10.07 11.72 6.86
N ILE A 40 8.85 11.65 6.32
CA ILE A 40 7.61 11.76 7.11
C ILE A 40 7.50 10.58 8.09
N GLN A 41 7.88 9.38 7.66
CA GLN A 41 7.89 8.21 8.54
C GLN A 41 8.95 8.31 9.63
N SER A 42 10.13 8.85 9.33
CA SER A 42 11.16 9.08 10.34
C SER A 42 10.70 10.13 11.36
N LEU A 43 10.00 11.17 10.94
CA LEU A 43 9.42 12.17 11.85
C LEU A 43 8.36 11.54 12.76
N SER A 44 7.46 10.74 12.20
CA SER A 44 6.43 10.02 12.96
C SER A 44 7.03 9.02 13.96
N ALA A 45 8.09 8.30 13.57
CA ALA A 45 8.82 7.41 14.47
C ALA A 45 9.53 8.18 15.59
N ASN A 46 10.23 9.27 15.25
CA ASN A 46 10.92 10.11 16.24
C ASN A 46 9.94 10.73 17.24
N LEU A 47 8.77 11.18 16.77
CA LEU A 47 7.70 11.67 17.63
C LEU A 47 7.31 10.60 18.65
N GLY A 48 7.04 9.37 18.20
CA GLY A 48 6.71 8.25 19.10
C GLY A 48 7.81 7.93 20.11
N VAL A 49 9.09 7.94 19.73
CA VAL A 49 10.20 7.69 20.67
C VAL A 49 10.32 8.81 21.72
N VAL A 50 10.17 10.06 21.31
CA VAL A 50 10.44 11.23 22.17
C VAL A 50 9.28 11.52 23.12
N THR A 51 8.04 11.49 22.62
CA THR A 51 6.85 11.80 23.43
C THR A 51 6.37 10.60 24.24
N GLY A 52 6.67 9.38 23.77
CA GLY A 52 6.12 8.14 24.33
C GLY A 52 4.64 7.93 24.00
N TRP A 53 4.05 8.80 23.18
CA TRP A 53 2.63 8.78 22.78
C TRP A 53 2.54 8.54 21.28
N HIS A 54 1.50 7.84 20.83
CA HIS A 54 1.31 7.64 19.39
C HIS A 54 0.63 8.86 18.74
N LEU A 55 0.80 9.05 17.43
CA LEU A 55 0.37 10.27 16.73
C LEU A 55 -1.11 10.62 16.97
N ALA A 56 -1.99 9.61 17.00
CA ALA A 56 -3.42 9.81 17.27
C ALA A 56 -3.72 10.30 18.70
N GLU A 57 -2.93 9.92 19.71
CA GLU A 57 -3.07 10.44 21.08
C GLU A 57 -2.65 11.90 21.16
N LEU A 58 -1.58 12.28 20.45
CA LEU A 58 -1.12 13.66 20.38
C LEU A 58 -2.16 14.55 19.71
N CYS A 59 -2.68 14.13 18.54
CA CYS A 59 -3.76 14.86 17.88
C CYS A 59 -5.02 14.98 18.76
N LYS A 60 -5.33 13.99 19.60
CA LYS A 60 -6.43 14.08 20.58
C LYS A 60 -6.16 15.11 21.68
N ALA A 61 -4.89 15.29 22.07
CA ALA A 61 -4.51 16.24 23.12
C ALA A 61 -4.48 17.70 22.61
N GLU A 62 -4.06 17.90 21.36
CA GLU A 62 -3.95 19.24 20.76
C GLU A 62 -5.29 19.76 20.19
N TYR A 63 -6.10 18.89 19.57
CA TYR A 63 -7.29 19.34 18.85
C TYR A 63 -8.59 19.35 19.68
N PRO A 64 -9.49 20.33 19.44
CA PRO A 64 -10.81 20.34 20.06
C PRO A 64 -11.67 19.16 19.58
N THR A 65 -12.66 18.78 20.40
CA THR A 65 -13.50 17.59 20.21
C THR A 65 -14.11 17.45 18.81
N TRP A 66 -14.52 18.56 18.17
CA TRP A 66 -15.08 18.54 16.81
C TRP A 66 -14.06 18.16 15.75
N VAL A 67 -12.87 18.77 15.78
CA VAL A 67 -11.78 18.46 14.83
C VAL A 67 -11.30 17.03 15.03
N ARG A 68 -11.21 16.59 16.28
CA ARG A 68 -10.85 15.21 16.64
C ARG A 68 -11.80 14.17 16.00
N ILE A 69 -13.12 14.40 16.07
CA ILE A 69 -14.10 13.47 15.48
C ILE A 69 -14.01 13.49 13.95
N CYS A 70 -13.82 14.65 13.33
CA CYS A 70 -13.61 14.75 11.89
C CYS A 70 -12.34 14.01 11.44
N LEU A 71 -11.22 14.19 12.15
CA LEU A 71 -9.96 13.51 11.86
C LEU A 71 -10.07 12.00 12.03
N TRP A 72 -10.78 11.54 13.07
CA TRP A 72 -11.06 10.12 13.26
C TRP A 72 -11.88 9.55 12.10
N LEU A 73 -12.94 10.24 11.66
CA LEU A 73 -13.80 9.77 10.57
C LEU A 73 -13.02 9.71 9.26
N LEU A 74 -12.19 10.71 8.96
CA LEU A 74 -11.32 10.71 7.79
C LEU A 74 -10.28 9.58 7.83
N ALA A 75 -9.66 9.34 8.98
CA ALA A 75 -8.68 8.28 9.15
C ALA A 75 -9.31 6.89 9.02
N GLU A 76 -10.50 6.67 9.60
CA GLU A 76 -11.23 5.40 9.46
C GLU A 76 -11.69 5.19 8.01
N LEU A 77 -12.15 6.25 7.33
CA LEU A 77 -12.51 6.19 5.92
C LEU A 77 -11.30 5.88 5.04
N ALA A 78 -10.11 6.41 5.36
CA ALA A 78 -8.87 6.08 4.66
C ALA A 78 -8.47 4.61 4.84
N VAL A 79 -8.66 4.04 6.03
CA VAL A 79 -8.43 2.60 6.27
C VAL A 79 -9.41 1.75 5.46
N ILE A 80 -10.69 2.12 5.43
CA ILE A 80 -11.71 1.40 4.64
C ILE A 80 -11.41 1.51 3.14
N ALA A 81 -10.98 2.68 2.66
CA ALA A 81 -10.61 2.88 1.26
C ALA A 81 -9.39 2.04 0.86
N ALA A 82 -8.40 1.89 1.76
CA ALA A 82 -7.24 1.03 1.54
C ALA A 82 -7.59 -0.47 1.56
N ASP A 83 -8.57 -0.89 2.38
CA ASP A 83 -9.03 -2.29 2.45
C ASP A 83 -9.72 -2.77 1.13
N ILE A 84 -10.28 -1.86 0.32
CA ILE A 84 -11.01 -2.22 -0.92
C ILE A 84 -10.06 -2.85 -1.96
N PRO A 85 -8.96 -2.18 -2.40
CA PRO A 85 -7.98 -2.80 -3.28
C PRO A 85 -7.40 -4.11 -2.73
N GLU A 86 -7.28 -4.25 -1.42
CA GLU A 86 -6.80 -5.49 -0.80
C GLU A 86 -7.74 -6.66 -1.02
N VAL A 87 -9.03 -6.46 -0.74
CA VAL A 87 -10.08 -7.49 -0.91
C VAL A 87 -10.20 -7.90 -2.37
N ILE A 88 -10.12 -6.92 -3.28
CA ILE A 88 -10.24 -7.17 -4.72
C ILE A 88 -8.95 -7.82 -5.27
N GLY A 89 -7.78 -7.33 -4.89
CA GLY A 89 -6.49 -7.88 -5.31
C GLY A 89 -6.32 -9.34 -4.86
N THR A 90 -6.69 -9.66 -3.62
CA THR A 90 -6.69 -11.05 -3.14
C THR A 90 -7.73 -11.91 -3.88
N ALA A 91 -8.91 -11.38 -4.20
CA ALA A 91 -9.90 -12.09 -5.01
C ALA A 91 -9.38 -12.38 -6.44
N PHE A 92 -8.68 -11.43 -7.07
CA PHE A 92 -8.02 -11.64 -8.36
C PHE A 92 -6.90 -12.68 -8.26
N ALA A 93 -6.13 -12.69 -7.17
CA ALA A 93 -5.12 -13.71 -6.95
C ALA A 93 -5.72 -15.13 -6.86
N PHE A 94 -6.87 -15.28 -6.17
CA PHE A 94 -7.60 -16.56 -6.15
C PHE A 94 -8.15 -16.95 -7.52
N ASN A 95 -8.67 -15.99 -8.28
CA ASN A 95 -9.11 -16.21 -9.65
C ASN A 95 -7.95 -16.71 -10.53
N LEU A 96 -6.76 -16.12 -10.38
CA LEU A 96 -5.61 -16.49 -11.18
C LEU A 96 -5.02 -17.86 -10.81
N LEU A 97 -4.91 -18.16 -9.51
CA LEU A 97 -4.30 -19.39 -9.01
C LEU A 97 -5.22 -20.61 -9.12
N PHE A 98 -6.50 -20.44 -8.77
CA PHE A 98 -7.45 -21.55 -8.62
C PHE A 98 -8.60 -21.50 -9.63
N HIS A 99 -8.63 -20.49 -10.52
CA HIS A 99 -9.72 -20.30 -11.50
C HIS A 99 -11.10 -20.19 -10.83
N ILE A 100 -11.13 -19.59 -9.62
CA ILE A 100 -12.34 -19.35 -8.82
C ILE A 100 -12.93 -17.99 -9.20
N PRO A 101 -14.26 -17.87 -9.39
CA PRO A 101 -14.86 -16.59 -9.76
C PRO A 101 -14.67 -15.52 -8.66
N VAL A 102 -14.49 -14.27 -9.07
CA VAL A 102 -14.12 -13.13 -8.20
C VAL A 102 -15.06 -12.98 -7.00
N TRP A 103 -16.37 -13.18 -7.16
CA TRP A 103 -17.33 -13.08 -6.06
C TRP A 103 -17.08 -14.13 -4.96
N VAL A 104 -16.68 -15.36 -5.32
CA VAL A 104 -16.27 -16.38 -4.35
C VAL A 104 -14.92 -16.00 -3.73
N GLY A 105 -14.00 -15.43 -4.53
CA GLY A 105 -12.75 -14.87 -4.03
C GLY A 105 -12.97 -13.84 -2.91
N VAL A 106 -13.90 -12.90 -3.11
CA VAL A 106 -14.28 -11.87 -2.11
C VAL A 106 -14.88 -12.49 -0.83
N LEU A 107 -15.62 -13.59 -0.94
CA LEU A 107 -16.14 -14.30 0.24
C LEU A 107 -15.03 -15.05 1.00
N ILE A 108 -14.11 -15.68 0.26
CA ILE A 108 -12.94 -16.37 0.85
C ILE A 108 -12.05 -15.37 1.57
N THR A 109 -11.87 -14.16 1.04
CA THR A 109 -11.06 -13.13 1.67
C THR A 109 -11.71 -12.62 2.95
N GLY A 110 -13.05 -12.61 3.04
CA GLY A 110 -13.77 -12.46 4.31
C GLY A 110 -13.39 -13.52 5.35
N SER A 111 -13.26 -14.78 4.93
CA SER A 111 -12.81 -15.87 5.81
C SER A 111 -11.33 -15.77 6.20
N SER A 112 -10.45 -15.27 5.32
CA SER A 112 -9.02 -15.12 5.63
C SER A 112 -8.78 -14.07 6.73
N THR A 113 -9.68 -13.09 6.88
CA THR A 113 -9.67 -12.13 8.01
C THR A 113 -9.80 -12.80 9.36
N LEU A 114 -10.66 -13.82 9.46
CA LEU A 114 -10.88 -14.58 10.69
C LEU A 114 -9.65 -15.41 11.02
N LEU A 115 -9.00 -15.94 9.99
CA LEU A 115 -7.75 -16.68 10.12
C LEU A 115 -6.61 -15.77 10.59
N LEU A 116 -6.55 -14.54 10.06
CA LEU A 116 -5.59 -13.51 10.48
C LEU A 116 -5.80 -13.05 11.92
N LEU A 117 -7.05 -12.89 12.35
CA LEU A 117 -7.40 -12.66 13.76
C LEU A 117 -6.92 -13.80 14.68
N GLY A 118 -7.00 -15.04 14.21
CA GLY A 118 -6.41 -16.19 14.90
C GLY A 118 -4.88 -16.08 14.98
N LEU A 119 -4.24 -15.61 13.92
CA LEU A 119 -2.79 -15.44 13.84
C LEU A 119 -2.27 -14.28 14.71
N GLN A 120 -3.06 -13.23 14.94
CA GLN A 120 -2.72 -12.15 15.86
C GLN A 120 -2.53 -12.63 17.31
N LYS A 121 -3.21 -13.72 17.73
CA LYS A 121 -2.99 -14.34 19.05
C LYS A 121 -1.61 -14.98 19.22
N TYR A 122 -0.91 -15.28 18.12
CA TYR A 122 0.39 -15.97 18.14
C TYR A 122 1.60 -15.04 18.37
N GLY A 123 1.38 -13.72 18.50
CA GLY A 123 2.37 -12.73 18.90
C GLY A 123 3.08 -12.01 17.74
N VAL A 124 3.54 -10.78 18.02
CA VAL A 124 4.08 -9.82 17.03
C VAL A 124 5.31 -10.35 16.28
N ARG A 125 6.22 -11.08 16.96
CA ARG A 125 7.44 -11.62 16.32
C ARG A 125 7.15 -12.62 15.18
N LYS A 126 6.16 -13.49 15.34
CA LYS A 126 5.80 -14.47 14.30
C LYS A 126 5.15 -13.81 13.10
N LEU A 127 4.34 -12.78 13.37
CA LEU A 127 3.70 -11.96 12.36
C LEU A 127 4.73 -11.19 11.52
N GLU A 128 5.75 -10.62 12.16
CA GLU A 128 6.85 -9.94 11.47
C GLU A 128 7.65 -10.89 10.56
N LEU A 129 7.90 -12.12 11.01
CA LEU A 129 8.57 -13.14 10.20
C LEU A 129 7.72 -13.58 9.01
N LEU A 130 6.40 -13.77 9.20
CA LEU A 130 5.47 -14.05 8.11
C LEU A 130 5.51 -12.94 7.07
N VAL A 131 5.41 -11.69 7.52
CA VAL A 131 5.49 -10.49 6.68
C VAL A 131 6.79 -10.44 5.88
N ALA A 132 7.93 -10.69 6.53
CA ALA A 132 9.22 -10.69 5.85
C ALA A 132 9.28 -11.77 4.75
N LEU A 133 8.70 -12.95 5.01
CA LEU A 133 8.59 -14.02 4.02
C LEU A 133 7.69 -13.64 2.84
N LEU A 134 6.58 -12.94 3.08
CA LEU A 134 5.69 -12.46 2.01
C LEU A 134 6.39 -11.43 1.11
N VAL A 135 7.11 -10.46 1.71
CA VAL A 135 7.91 -9.47 0.95
C VAL A 135 9.01 -10.14 0.15
N PHE A 136 9.73 -11.08 0.77
CA PHE A 136 10.80 -11.80 0.09
C PHE A 136 10.26 -12.60 -1.11
N THR A 137 9.11 -13.25 -0.94
CA THR A 137 8.43 -13.99 -2.01
C THR A 137 8.07 -13.04 -3.15
N MET A 138 7.46 -11.90 -2.84
CA MET A 138 7.06 -10.90 -3.83
C MET A 138 8.27 -10.28 -4.56
N ALA A 139 9.33 -9.94 -3.83
CA ALA A 139 10.58 -9.45 -4.41
C ALA A 139 11.20 -10.49 -5.34
N ALA A 140 11.26 -11.76 -4.94
CA ALA A 140 11.75 -12.85 -5.78
C ALA A 140 10.90 -13.01 -7.05
N CYS A 141 9.57 -12.91 -6.94
CA CYS A 141 8.64 -12.97 -8.06
C CYS A 141 8.96 -11.87 -9.10
N PHE A 142 8.97 -10.60 -8.69
CA PHE A 142 9.23 -9.49 -9.61
C PHE A 142 10.66 -9.47 -10.15
N PHE A 143 11.64 -9.95 -9.39
CA PHE A 143 13.02 -10.06 -9.86
C PHE A 143 13.16 -11.13 -10.95
N ILE A 144 12.44 -12.25 -10.82
CA ILE A 144 12.36 -13.28 -11.88
C ILE A 144 11.72 -12.69 -13.14
N GLU A 145 10.59 -12.00 -13.01
CA GLU A 145 9.92 -11.33 -14.14
C GLU A 145 10.86 -10.31 -14.83
N MET A 146 11.53 -9.48 -14.05
CA MET A 146 12.50 -8.50 -14.58
C MET A 146 13.65 -9.18 -15.32
N SER A 147 14.15 -10.31 -14.82
CA SER A 147 15.21 -11.09 -15.49
C SER A 147 14.76 -11.73 -16.80
N ILE A 148 13.46 -12.01 -16.95
CA ILE A 148 12.87 -12.55 -18.20
C ILE A 148 12.65 -11.42 -19.21
N VAL A 149 12.06 -10.32 -18.76
CA VAL A 149 11.71 -9.16 -19.62
C VAL A 149 12.96 -8.44 -20.14
N LYS A 150 14.06 -8.42 -19.37
CA LYS A 150 15.31 -7.71 -19.69
C LYS A 150 15.08 -6.28 -20.20
N PRO A 151 14.48 -5.40 -19.38
CA PRO A 151 14.26 -4.01 -19.76
C PRO A 151 15.59 -3.30 -20.10
N PRO A 152 15.61 -2.37 -21.06
CA PRO A 152 16.80 -1.59 -21.40
C PRO A 152 17.27 -0.78 -20.18
N SER A 153 18.32 -1.25 -19.52
CA SER A 153 18.84 -0.66 -18.27
C SER A 153 19.19 0.82 -18.38
N LYS A 154 19.61 1.27 -19.58
CA LYS A 154 19.90 2.69 -19.85
C LYS A 154 18.66 3.57 -19.75
N GLU A 155 17.51 3.11 -20.22
CA GLU A 155 16.25 3.89 -20.19
C GLU A 155 15.65 3.92 -18.78
N VAL A 156 15.76 2.81 -18.03
CA VAL A 156 15.33 2.75 -16.62
C VAL A 156 16.13 3.73 -15.76
N ILE A 157 17.46 3.72 -15.89
CA ILE A 157 18.34 4.63 -15.14
C ILE A 157 18.09 6.08 -15.56
N HIS A 158 17.89 6.34 -16.86
CA HIS A 158 17.57 7.68 -17.34
C HIS A 158 16.21 8.17 -16.80
N GLY A 159 15.18 7.34 -16.80
CA GLY A 159 13.87 7.68 -16.23
C GLY A 159 13.86 7.84 -14.71
N LEU A 160 14.80 7.20 -14.01
CA LEU A 160 14.97 7.33 -12.56
C LEU A 160 15.58 8.68 -12.14
N PHE A 161 16.49 9.24 -12.96
CA PHE A 161 17.26 10.44 -12.61
C PHE A 161 16.91 11.69 -13.44
N VAL A 162 16.28 11.55 -14.61
CA VAL A 162 15.93 12.67 -15.47
C VAL A 162 14.43 12.95 -15.37
N PRO A 163 14.02 14.05 -14.71
CA PRO A 163 12.62 14.43 -14.64
C PRO A 163 12.16 14.87 -16.03
N SER A 164 11.29 14.08 -16.65
CA SER A 164 10.57 14.46 -17.85
C SER A 164 9.08 14.27 -17.57
N LEU A 165 8.28 15.28 -17.91
CA LEU A 165 6.82 15.26 -17.79
C LEU A 165 6.28 15.56 -19.19
N SER A 166 6.33 14.56 -20.07
CA SER A 166 5.95 14.72 -21.47
C SER A 166 4.52 14.19 -21.70
N GLY A 167 3.49 15.03 -21.59
CA GLY A 167 2.13 14.67 -22.02
C GLY A 167 0.97 15.33 -21.27
N SER A 168 -0.19 15.40 -21.92
CA SER A 168 -1.46 15.79 -21.31
C SER A 168 -2.04 14.62 -20.52
N GLY A 169 -1.88 14.62 -19.19
CA GLY A 169 -2.31 13.52 -18.30
C GLY A 169 -1.22 13.08 -17.31
N ALA A 170 0.05 13.33 -17.63
CA ALA A 170 1.20 12.99 -16.80
C ALA A 170 1.13 13.57 -15.39
N THR A 171 0.58 14.77 -15.23
CA THR A 171 0.38 15.42 -13.93
C THR A 171 -0.67 14.72 -13.08
N GLY A 172 -1.76 14.23 -13.69
CA GLY A 172 -2.78 13.45 -12.99
C GLY A 172 -2.23 12.13 -12.49
N ASP A 173 -1.53 11.40 -13.34
CA ASP A 173 -0.89 10.12 -12.99
C ASP A 173 0.20 10.33 -11.93
N THR A 174 0.98 11.42 -12.01
CA THR A 174 2.00 11.79 -11.00
C THR A 174 1.36 12.06 -9.64
N ILE A 175 0.25 12.80 -9.60
CA ILE A 175 -0.45 13.09 -8.34
C ILE A 175 -1.07 11.82 -7.76
N ALA A 176 -1.67 10.98 -8.59
CA ALA A 176 -2.23 9.69 -8.18
C ALA A 176 -1.13 8.77 -7.61
N LEU A 177 0.02 8.69 -8.28
CA LEU A 177 1.17 7.91 -7.85
C LEU A 177 1.76 8.41 -6.53
N LEU A 178 1.92 9.74 -6.37
CA LEU A 178 2.36 10.32 -5.08
C LEU A 178 1.34 10.07 -3.97
N GLY A 179 0.04 10.17 -4.25
CA GLY A 179 -1.02 9.90 -3.29
C GLY A 179 -1.08 8.44 -2.85
N ALA A 180 -0.83 7.50 -3.77
CA ALA A 180 -0.76 6.08 -3.47
C ALA A 180 0.46 5.74 -2.61
N LEU A 181 1.61 6.37 -2.88
CA LEU A 181 2.84 6.15 -2.10
C LEU A 181 2.70 6.66 -0.66
N VAL A 182 2.12 7.82 -0.43
CA VAL A 182 2.05 8.36 0.93
C VAL A 182 0.73 7.99 1.60
N MET A 183 0.76 6.91 2.39
CA MET A 183 -0.42 6.44 3.12
C MET A 183 -0.48 6.97 4.56
N PRO A 184 -1.59 7.59 5.01
CA PRO A 184 -1.65 8.29 6.30
C PRO A 184 -1.79 7.33 7.47
N HIS A 185 -2.52 6.24 7.27
CA HIS A 185 -2.71 5.21 8.28
C HIS A 185 -1.38 4.55 8.69
N ASN A 186 -0.38 4.55 7.80
CA ASN A 186 0.96 4.07 8.11
C ASN A 186 1.73 4.97 9.08
N LEU A 187 1.44 6.27 9.12
CA LEU A 187 2.07 7.19 10.07
C LEU A 187 1.60 6.88 11.49
N PHE A 188 0.29 6.69 11.67
CA PHE A 188 -0.28 6.24 12.94
C PHE A 188 0.25 4.85 13.34
N LEU A 189 0.32 3.92 12.39
CA LEU A 189 0.85 2.59 12.64
C LEU A 189 2.33 2.63 13.06
N HIS A 190 3.16 3.39 12.35
CA HIS A 190 4.60 3.42 12.61
C HIS A 190 4.91 4.07 13.96
N SER A 191 4.29 5.21 14.28
CA SER A 191 4.43 5.84 15.60
C SER A 191 4.04 4.91 16.74
N ALA A 192 2.98 4.10 16.57
CA ALA A 192 2.55 3.15 17.59
C ALA A 192 3.43 1.88 17.69
N LEU A 193 3.93 1.37 16.56
CA LEU A 193 4.82 0.20 16.54
C LEU A 193 6.15 0.47 17.23
N VAL A 194 6.66 1.70 17.11
CA VAL A 194 7.90 2.13 17.76
C VAL A 194 7.78 2.04 19.30
N LEU A 195 6.61 2.36 19.86
CA LEU A 195 6.32 2.26 21.30
C LEU A 195 6.27 0.81 21.82
N SER A 196 6.05 -0.17 20.93
CA SER A 196 6.06 -1.59 21.33
C SER A 196 7.47 -2.11 21.66
N ARG A 197 8.51 -1.38 21.28
CA ARG A 197 9.91 -1.73 21.58
C ARG A 197 10.35 -1.04 22.88
N ASN A 198 11.04 -1.79 23.74
CA ASN A 198 11.63 -1.23 24.97
C ASN A 198 12.78 -0.26 24.60
N THR A 199 12.47 1.03 24.51
CA THR A 199 13.46 2.08 24.29
C THR A 199 14.00 2.59 25.64
N PRO A 200 15.33 2.59 25.85
CA PRO A 200 15.90 3.15 27.07
C PRO A 200 15.68 4.68 27.14
N SER A 201 15.22 5.17 28.29
CA SER A 201 14.85 6.58 28.54
C SER A 201 16.02 7.58 28.61
N SER A 202 17.23 7.15 28.27
CA SER A 202 18.42 8.01 28.22
C SER A 202 18.46 8.80 26.91
N VAL A 203 18.90 10.07 26.95
CA VAL A 203 19.07 10.93 25.76
C VAL A 203 19.94 10.25 24.68
N ARG A 204 20.99 9.52 25.09
CA ARG A 204 21.84 8.74 24.17
C ARG A 204 21.06 7.55 23.58
N GLY A 205 20.27 6.87 24.41
CA GLY A 205 19.42 5.75 24.02
C GLY A 205 18.32 6.13 23.02
N ILE A 206 17.69 7.29 23.22
CA ILE A 206 16.69 7.86 22.30
C ILE A 206 17.33 8.15 20.94
N LYS A 207 18.50 8.81 20.92
CA LYS A 207 19.21 9.14 19.67
C LYS A 207 19.63 7.89 18.90
N ASP A 208 20.11 6.87 19.61
CA ASP A 208 20.49 5.59 19.00
C ASP A 208 19.26 4.81 18.50
N ALA A 209 18.14 4.84 19.23
CA ALA A 209 16.87 4.28 18.79
C ALA A 209 16.35 4.96 17.52
N CYS A 210 16.35 6.30 17.46
CA CYS A 210 15.95 7.06 16.28
C CYS A 210 16.82 6.72 15.05
N ARG A 211 18.14 6.58 15.22
CA ARG A 211 19.02 6.13 14.12
C ARG A 211 18.73 4.71 13.67
N PHE A 212 18.45 3.81 14.61
CA PHE A 212 18.10 2.44 14.29
C PHE A 212 16.79 2.36 13.50
N PHE A 213 15.75 3.09 13.94
CA PHE A 213 14.47 3.15 13.23
C PHE A 213 14.57 3.80 11.85
N LEU A 214 15.41 4.84 11.71
CA LEU A 214 15.69 5.44 10.41
C LEU A 214 16.39 4.45 9.47
N PHE A 215 17.39 3.72 9.97
CA PHE A 215 18.09 2.71 9.18
C PHE A 215 17.17 1.55 8.79
N GLU A 216 16.38 1.03 9.73
CA GLU A 216 15.40 -0.04 9.49
C GLU A 216 14.36 0.37 8.45
N SER A 217 13.78 1.57 8.60
CA SER A 217 12.80 2.10 7.65
C SER A 217 13.43 2.40 6.30
N GLY A 218 14.66 2.92 6.27
CA GLY A 218 15.42 3.19 5.05
C GLY A 218 15.70 1.92 4.24
N VAL A 219 16.15 0.85 4.88
CA VAL A 219 16.35 -0.45 4.22
C VAL A 219 15.03 -1.00 3.71
N ALA A 220 13.97 -0.91 4.50
CA ALA A 220 12.66 -1.43 4.14
C ALA A 220 12.05 -0.68 2.93
N LEU A 221 12.13 0.66 2.91
CA LEU A 221 11.69 1.49 1.79
C LEU A 221 12.59 1.35 0.56
N PHE A 222 13.89 1.09 0.74
CA PHE A 222 14.78 0.79 -0.38
C PHE A 222 14.39 -0.51 -1.08
N VAL A 223 14.00 -1.56 -0.33
CA VAL A 223 13.45 -2.79 -0.93
C VAL A 223 12.13 -2.51 -1.66
N ALA A 224 11.24 -1.69 -1.08
CA ALA A 224 10.01 -1.28 -1.74
C ALA A 224 10.27 -0.51 -3.04
N LEU A 225 11.23 0.42 -3.04
CA LEU A 225 11.67 1.15 -4.24
C LEU A 225 12.13 0.18 -5.35
N LEU A 226 12.94 -0.82 -5.01
CA LEU A 226 13.40 -1.80 -6.00
C LEU A 226 12.22 -2.57 -6.62
N ILE A 227 11.24 -2.96 -5.81
CA ILE A 227 10.05 -3.66 -6.28
C ILE A 227 9.21 -2.77 -7.20
N ASN A 228 8.96 -1.52 -6.81
CA ASN A 228 8.19 -0.57 -7.62
C ASN A 228 8.89 -0.30 -8.96
N ILE A 229 10.22 -0.13 -8.96
CA ILE A 229 11.02 0.00 -10.19
C ILE A 229 10.87 -1.25 -11.07
N CYS A 230 10.90 -2.46 -10.48
CA CYS A 230 10.70 -3.70 -11.25
C CYS A 230 9.32 -3.73 -11.91
N ILE A 231 8.26 -3.39 -11.18
CA ILE A 231 6.87 -3.43 -11.66
C ILE A 231 6.67 -2.45 -12.81
N VAL A 232 7.07 -1.20 -12.62
CA VAL A 232 6.94 -0.14 -13.63
C VAL A 232 7.74 -0.51 -14.88
N SER A 233 8.96 -1.03 -14.70
CA SER A 233 9.81 -1.43 -15.83
C SER A 233 9.24 -2.61 -16.61
N VAL A 234 8.69 -3.60 -15.91
CA VAL A 234 8.02 -4.76 -16.52
C VAL A 234 6.78 -4.30 -17.29
N SER A 235 5.92 -3.48 -16.67
CA SER A 235 4.72 -2.92 -17.32
C SER A 235 5.05 -2.12 -18.57
N GLY A 236 6.00 -1.18 -18.48
CA GLY A 236 6.41 -0.34 -19.60
C GLY A 236 7.04 -1.12 -20.75
N THR A 237 7.80 -2.19 -20.46
CA THR A 237 8.38 -3.03 -21.52
C THR A 237 7.34 -3.93 -22.19
N ILE A 238 6.40 -4.48 -21.41
CA ILE A 238 5.31 -5.32 -21.93
C ILE A 238 4.42 -4.49 -22.84
N CYS A 239 3.95 -3.32 -22.40
CA CYS A 239 3.06 -2.46 -23.19
C CYS A 239 3.73 -1.78 -24.39
N ASN A 240 5.07 -1.72 -24.44
CA ASN A 240 5.82 -1.24 -25.60
C ASN A 240 6.20 -2.35 -26.60
N SER A 241 6.01 -3.62 -26.25
CA SER A 241 6.44 -4.72 -27.12
C SER A 241 5.56 -4.80 -28.38
N SER A 242 6.20 -4.83 -29.55
CA SER A 242 5.56 -4.91 -30.88
C SER A 242 4.81 -6.23 -31.18
N LYS A 243 4.68 -7.11 -30.18
CA LYS A 243 3.99 -8.41 -30.26
C LYS A 243 2.56 -8.37 -29.72
N LEU A 244 2.04 -7.22 -29.31
CA LEU A 244 0.68 -7.13 -28.77
C LEU A 244 -0.38 -7.18 -29.88
N SER A 245 -1.41 -7.99 -29.64
CA SER A 245 -2.66 -7.95 -30.42
C SER A 245 -3.36 -6.60 -30.21
N PRO A 246 -4.12 -6.05 -31.18
CA PRO A 246 -4.80 -4.77 -31.03
C PRO A 246 -5.71 -4.68 -29.77
N ASP A 247 -6.31 -5.80 -29.34
CA ASP A 247 -7.11 -5.88 -28.11
C ASP A 247 -6.28 -5.77 -26.82
N ASP A 248 -5.03 -6.23 -26.83
CA ASP A 248 -4.13 -6.14 -25.67
C ASP A 248 -3.51 -4.74 -25.56
N SER A 249 -3.33 -4.04 -26.69
CA SER A 249 -2.90 -2.63 -26.72
C SER A 249 -3.93 -1.71 -26.06
N ALA A 250 -5.23 -1.98 -26.27
CA ALA A 250 -6.32 -1.23 -25.61
C ALA A 250 -6.38 -1.47 -24.08
N LYS A 251 -5.85 -2.60 -23.58
CA LYS A 251 -5.75 -2.86 -22.12
C LYS A 251 -4.57 -2.16 -21.47
N CYS A 252 -3.59 -1.68 -22.24
CA CYS A 252 -2.47 -0.91 -21.72
C CYS A 252 -2.85 0.54 -21.37
N SER A 253 -3.94 1.10 -21.92
CA SER A 253 -4.40 2.44 -21.57
C SER A 253 -5.17 2.51 -20.24
N ASP A 254 -5.70 1.38 -19.75
CA ASP A 254 -6.43 1.28 -18.47
C ASP A 254 -6.09 -0.08 -17.82
N ILE A 255 -4.83 -0.21 -17.39
CA ILE A 255 -4.32 -1.46 -16.84
C ILE A 255 -4.81 -1.64 -15.40
N THR A 256 -5.63 -2.66 -15.20
CA THR A 256 -6.10 -3.10 -13.88
C THR A 256 -5.32 -4.32 -13.42
N LEU A 257 -5.38 -4.65 -12.12
CA LEU A 257 -4.77 -5.87 -11.56
C LEU A 257 -5.23 -7.16 -12.26
N ASP A 258 -6.46 -7.20 -12.78
CA ASP A 258 -6.97 -8.34 -13.57
C ASP A 258 -6.28 -8.38 -14.94
N SER A 259 -6.32 -7.27 -15.68
CA SER A 259 -5.73 -7.16 -17.02
C SER A 259 -4.22 -7.41 -17.03
N SER A 260 -3.49 -6.93 -16.02
CA SER A 260 -2.04 -7.12 -15.92
C SER A 260 -1.68 -8.61 -15.84
N SER A 261 -2.45 -9.40 -15.09
CA SER A 261 -2.22 -10.84 -14.96
C SER A 261 -2.42 -11.59 -16.29
N PHE A 262 -3.41 -11.19 -17.08
CA PHE A 262 -3.62 -11.74 -18.43
C PHE A 262 -2.53 -11.31 -19.40
N LEU A 263 -2.05 -10.07 -19.33
CA LEU A 263 -0.95 -9.56 -20.15
C LEU A 263 0.37 -10.28 -19.82
N LEU A 264 0.69 -10.45 -18.53
CA LEU A 264 1.83 -11.24 -18.06
C LEU A 264 1.73 -12.69 -18.57
N ARG A 265 0.54 -13.32 -18.46
CA ARG A 265 0.30 -14.67 -18.99
C ARG A 265 0.53 -14.77 -20.49
N ASN A 266 0.10 -13.78 -21.27
CA ASN A 266 0.19 -13.81 -22.72
C ASN A 266 1.62 -13.56 -23.22
N VAL A 267 2.37 -12.68 -22.55
CA VAL A 267 3.71 -12.26 -22.99
C VAL A 267 4.84 -13.09 -22.36
N LEU A 268 4.74 -13.46 -21.08
CA LEU A 268 5.78 -14.21 -20.35
C LEU A 268 5.42 -15.69 -20.12
N GLY A 269 4.17 -16.08 -20.39
CA GLY A 269 3.70 -17.46 -20.30
C GLY A 269 3.01 -17.79 -18.97
N LYS A 270 2.53 -19.04 -18.87
CA LYS A 270 1.69 -19.49 -17.73
C LYS A 270 2.39 -19.43 -16.37
N ASN A 271 3.70 -19.67 -16.33
CA ASN A 271 4.45 -19.73 -15.06
C ASN A 271 4.58 -18.34 -14.41
N SER A 272 4.76 -17.29 -15.22
CA SER A 272 4.82 -15.89 -14.77
C SER A 272 3.50 -15.44 -14.14
N ALA A 273 2.37 -15.82 -14.74
CA ALA A 273 1.05 -15.52 -14.18
C ALA A 273 0.82 -16.14 -12.80
N VAL A 274 1.29 -17.39 -12.58
CA VAL A 274 1.21 -18.04 -11.25
C VAL A 274 2.08 -17.30 -10.24
N VAL A 275 3.30 -16.92 -10.63
CA VAL A 275 4.24 -16.15 -9.80
C VAL A 275 3.64 -14.79 -9.40
N TYR A 276 3.03 -14.07 -10.34
CA TYR A 276 2.31 -12.83 -10.07
C TYR A 276 1.09 -13.04 -9.15
N GLY A 277 0.33 -14.12 -9.34
CA GLY A 277 -0.79 -14.46 -8.47
C GLY A 277 -0.37 -14.73 -7.02
N VAL A 278 0.74 -15.43 -6.81
CA VAL A 278 1.31 -15.65 -5.47
C VAL A 278 1.77 -14.33 -4.86
N ALA A 279 2.43 -13.47 -5.63
CA ALA A 279 2.84 -12.14 -5.20
C ALA A 279 1.63 -11.27 -4.79
N LEU A 280 0.57 -11.24 -5.58
CA LEU A 280 -0.65 -10.47 -5.31
C LEU A 280 -1.40 -10.99 -4.07
N LEU A 281 -1.45 -12.31 -3.88
CA LEU A 281 -2.02 -12.92 -2.68
C LEU A 281 -1.21 -12.56 -1.43
N ALA A 282 0.12 -12.61 -1.52
CA ALA A 282 1.02 -12.28 -0.43
C ALA A 282 0.89 -10.80 -0.01
N CYS A 283 0.87 -9.92 -1.00
CA CYS A 283 0.62 -8.49 -0.90
C CYS A 283 -0.70 -8.18 -0.16
N GLY A 284 -1.82 -8.73 -0.62
CA GLY A 284 -3.12 -8.44 -0.02
C GLY A 284 -3.33 -9.03 1.39
N ILE A 285 -2.76 -10.20 1.68
CA ILE A 285 -2.73 -10.73 3.07
C ILE A 285 -1.90 -9.83 3.97
N SER A 286 -0.78 -9.33 3.46
CA SER A 286 0.12 -8.51 4.27
C SER A 286 -0.46 -7.13 4.58
N SER A 287 -1.13 -6.51 3.60
CA SER A 287 -1.80 -5.22 3.79
C SER A 287 -2.99 -5.32 4.76
N THR A 288 -3.69 -6.46 4.75
CA THR A 288 -4.76 -6.76 5.73
C THR A 288 -4.23 -6.66 7.17
N ILE A 289 -3.00 -7.12 7.40
CA ILE A 289 -2.37 -7.03 8.71
C ILE A 289 -2.18 -5.56 9.09
N THR A 290 -1.54 -4.76 8.23
CA THR A 290 -1.24 -3.35 8.51
C THR A 290 -2.50 -2.51 8.68
N GLY A 291 -3.53 -2.69 7.84
CA GLY A 291 -4.81 -1.97 7.95
C GLY A 291 -5.51 -2.22 9.29
N THR A 292 -5.53 -3.46 9.77
CA THR A 292 -6.16 -3.80 11.06
C THR A 292 -5.43 -3.21 12.27
N TYR A 293 -4.09 -3.18 12.25
CA TYR A 293 -3.32 -2.52 13.31
C TYR A 293 -3.44 -1.00 13.23
N ALA A 294 -3.33 -0.42 12.03
CA ALA A 294 -3.43 1.03 11.85
C ALA A 294 -4.78 1.54 12.34
N GLY A 295 -5.86 0.86 11.93
CA GLY A 295 -7.18 1.11 12.46
C GLY A 295 -7.19 1.05 13.99
N GLN A 296 -6.71 -0.05 14.59
CA GLN A 296 -6.70 -0.23 16.04
C GLN A 296 -6.13 0.98 16.78
N TYR A 297 -4.95 1.43 16.37
CA TYR A 297 -4.29 2.59 16.97
C TYR A 297 -5.02 3.91 16.71
N ILE A 298 -5.61 4.10 15.52
CA ILE A 298 -6.43 5.28 15.21
C ILE A 298 -7.62 5.36 16.19
N MET A 299 -8.36 4.26 16.39
CA MET A 299 -9.55 4.31 17.26
C MET A 299 -9.21 4.41 18.75
N GLN A 300 -8.14 3.73 19.18
CA GLN A 300 -7.65 3.85 20.56
C GLN A 300 -7.16 5.28 20.85
N GLY A 301 -6.42 5.89 19.93
CA GLY A 301 -5.91 7.25 20.10
C GLY A 301 -6.98 8.31 20.06
N PHE A 302 -7.81 8.33 19.02
CA PHE A 302 -8.78 9.41 18.84
C PHE A 302 -10.00 9.31 19.76
N LEU A 303 -10.50 8.10 20.03
CA LEU A 303 -11.77 7.90 20.77
C LEU A 303 -11.59 7.27 22.15
N ASP A 304 -10.42 6.76 22.51
CA ASP A 304 -10.18 6.01 23.77
C ASP A 304 -11.07 4.76 23.93
N ILE A 305 -11.71 4.32 22.85
CA ILE A 305 -12.62 3.18 22.89
C ILE A 305 -11.80 1.90 22.74
N LYS A 306 -11.62 1.21 23.87
CA LYS A 306 -11.05 -0.15 23.93
C LYS A 306 -12.08 -1.18 23.46
N THR A 307 -12.36 -1.20 22.15
CA THR A 307 -13.14 -2.29 21.55
C THR A 307 -12.32 -3.57 21.43
N LYS A 308 -13.01 -4.71 21.41
CA LYS A 308 -12.38 -6.00 21.13
C LYS A 308 -11.91 -6.02 19.67
N GLN A 309 -10.63 -6.30 19.45
CA GLN A 309 -9.97 -6.31 18.14
C GLN A 309 -10.75 -7.10 17.06
N TRP A 310 -11.33 -8.24 17.44
CA TRP A 310 -12.09 -9.09 16.54
C TRP A 310 -13.40 -8.44 16.04
N LEU A 311 -14.14 -7.79 16.93
CA LEU A 311 -15.42 -7.17 16.56
C LEU A 311 -15.20 -6.00 15.60
N ARG A 312 -14.16 -5.21 15.86
CA ARG A 312 -13.81 -4.08 15.03
C ARG A 312 -13.34 -4.52 13.65
N ASN A 313 -12.38 -5.45 13.57
CA ASN A 313 -11.91 -5.97 12.29
C ASN A 313 -13.05 -6.56 11.46
N LEU A 314 -13.99 -7.26 12.11
CA LEU A 314 -15.15 -7.80 11.42
C LEU A 314 -16.07 -6.68 10.90
N MET A 315 -16.28 -5.60 11.66
CA MET A 315 -17.08 -4.47 11.20
C MET A 315 -16.42 -3.70 10.05
N THR A 316 -15.18 -3.25 10.19
CA THR A 316 -14.48 -2.47 9.15
C THR A 316 -14.37 -3.28 7.86
N ARG A 317 -14.07 -4.57 7.95
CA ARG A 317 -14.04 -5.44 6.80
C ARG A 317 -15.40 -5.75 6.22
N SER A 318 -16.45 -5.90 7.02
CA SER A 318 -17.80 -6.04 6.47
C SER A 318 -18.17 -4.81 5.65
N ILE A 319 -17.81 -3.62 6.12
CA ILE A 319 -18.06 -2.35 5.43
C ILE A 319 -17.27 -2.26 4.11
N ALA A 320 -16.06 -2.83 4.03
CA ALA A 320 -15.27 -2.88 2.78
C ALA A 320 -15.71 -4.03 1.83
N ILE A 321 -16.09 -5.19 2.38
CA ILE A 321 -16.46 -6.39 1.62
C ILE A 321 -17.84 -6.24 0.98
N VAL A 322 -18.82 -5.65 1.66
CA VAL A 322 -20.18 -5.47 1.12
C VAL A 322 -20.21 -4.71 -0.20
N PRO A 323 -19.64 -3.49 -0.34
CA PRO A 323 -19.61 -2.78 -1.61
C PRO A 323 -18.79 -3.53 -2.66
N SER A 324 -17.68 -4.14 -2.27
CA SER A 324 -16.84 -4.95 -3.17
C SER A 324 -17.59 -6.16 -3.72
N LEU A 325 -18.40 -6.83 -2.89
CA LEU A 325 -19.22 -7.97 -3.26
C LEU A 325 -20.36 -7.56 -4.21
N ILE A 326 -21.06 -6.46 -3.90
CA ILE A 326 -22.12 -5.91 -4.76
C ILE A 326 -21.57 -5.60 -6.15
N VAL A 327 -20.44 -4.89 -6.21
CA VAL A 327 -19.81 -4.53 -7.48
C VAL A 327 -19.26 -5.76 -8.22
N ALA A 328 -18.70 -6.74 -7.51
CA ALA A 328 -18.24 -7.98 -8.13
C ALA A 328 -19.38 -8.84 -8.71
N ILE A 329 -20.55 -8.84 -8.07
CA ILE A 329 -21.74 -9.58 -8.56
C ILE A 329 -22.35 -8.87 -9.79
N ILE A 330 -22.45 -7.54 -9.77
CA ILE A 330 -23.11 -6.78 -10.84
C ILE A 330 -22.16 -6.56 -12.04
N GLY A 331 -20.92 -6.18 -11.77
CA GLY A 331 -19.97 -5.69 -12.78
C GLY A 331 -18.83 -6.65 -13.11
N GLY A 332 -18.74 -7.82 -12.45
CA GLY A 332 -17.66 -8.79 -12.68
C GLY A 332 -16.26 -8.19 -12.42
N SER A 333 -15.25 -8.67 -13.15
CA SER A 333 -13.86 -8.20 -12.99
C SER A 333 -13.67 -6.73 -13.41
N SER A 334 -14.36 -6.27 -14.46
CA SER A 334 -14.28 -4.87 -14.92
C SER A 334 -14.88 -3.89 -13.91
N GLY A 335 -16.00 -4.25 -13.26
CA GLY A 335 -16.59 -3.46 -12.19
C GLY A 335 -15.68 -3.37 -10.96
N ALA A 336 -15.04 -4.48 -10.60
CA ALA A 336 -14.11 -4.54 -9.48
C ALA A 336 -12.88 -3.65 -9.71
N GLY A 337 -12.29 -3.66 -10.92
CA GLY A 337 -11.19 -2.76 -11.28
C GLY A 337 -11.58 -1.28 -11.17
N ARG A 338 -12.76 -0.89 -11.67
CA ARG A 338 -13.25 0.50 -11.53
C ARG A 338 -13.44 0.92 -10.06
N LEU A 339 -13.82 -0.02 -9.19
CA LEU A 339 -13.97 0.26 -7.77
C LEU A 339 -12.61 0.56 -7.11
N ILE A 340 -11.53 -0.06 -7.57
CA ILE A 340 -10.16 0.25 -7.09
C ILE A 340 -9.82 1.70 -7.45
N ILE A 341 -10.02 2.11 -8.70
CA ILE A 341 -9.74 3.49 -9.13
C ILE A 341 -10.55 4.50 -8.30
N ILE A 342 -11.84 4.23 -8.08
CA ILE A 342 -12.71 5.11 -7.26
C ILE A 342 -12.20 5.17 -5.81
N ALA A 343 -11.80 4.03 -5.23
CA ALA A 343 -11.23 3.98 -3.89
C ALA A 343 -9.92 4.78 -3.79
N SER A 344 -9.04 4.67 -4.79
CA SER A 344 -7.78 5.41 -4.89
C SER A 344 -7.99 6.92 -5.02
N VAL A 345 -9.00 7.37 -5.79
CA VAL A 345 -9.36 8.79 -5.88
C VAL A 345 -9.89 9.32 -4.55
N LEU A 346 -10.79 8.57 -3.90
CA LEU A 346 -11.28 8.90 -2.56
C LEU A 346 -10.11 9.02 -1.58
N PHE A 347 -9.17 8.07 -1.61
CA PHE A 347 -7.98 8.09 -0.77
C PHE A 347 -7.12 9.34 -0.99
N SER A 348 -6.84 9.71 -2.24
CA SER A 348 -6.08 10.92 -2.58
C SER A 348 -6.76 12.20 -2.07
N THR A 349 -8.09 12.30 -2.17
CA THR A 349 -8.81 13.48 -1.62
C THR A 349 -8.74 13.55 -0.10
N ILE A 350 -8.82 12.40 0.58
CA ILE A 350 -8.68 12.31 2.03
C ILE A 350 -7.25 12.67 2.45
N TRP A 351 -6.24 12.23 1.68
CA TRP A 351 -4.83 12.54 1.91
C TRP A 351 -4.57 14.04 1.96
N CYS A 352 -5.07 14.82 1.00
CA CYS A 352 -4.87 16.28 0.98
C CYS A 352 -5.37 16.96 2.27
N ILE A 353 -6.51 16.51 2.79
CA ILE A 353 -7.11 17.07 4.01
C ILE A 353 -6.32 16.63 5.26
N HIS A 354 -5.88 15.38 5.26
CA HIS A 354 -5.18 14.79 6.40
C HIS A 354 -3.74 15.29 6.55
N CYS A 355 -3.03 15.45 5.43
CA CYS A 355 -1.67 15.98 5.41
C CYS A 355 -1.63 17.43 5.92
N LEU A 356 -2.63 18.25 5.58
CA LEU A 356 -2.74 19.61 6.08
C LEU A 356 -2.86 19.65 7.61
N SER A 357 -3.63 18.70 8.16
CA SER A 357 -3.88 18.58 9.61
C SER A 357 -2.67 18.02 10.37
N ILE A 358 -1.98 17.03 9.78
CA ILE A 358 -0.75 16.48 10.36
C ILE A 358 0.37 17.52 10.36
N GLN A 359 0.48 18.31 9.30
CA GLN A 359 1.50 19.35 9.22
C GLN A 359 1.26 20.47 10.24
N THR A 360 0.01 20.86 10.50
CA THR A 360 -0.31 21.78 11.60
C THR A 360 0.10 21.21 12.96
N ALA A 361 -0.16 19.93 13.25
CA ALA A 361 0.24 19.29 14.50
C ALA A 361 1.77 19.21 14.67
N PHE A 362 2.51 18.91 13.61
CA PHE A 362 3.99 18.91 13.66
C PHE A 362 4.57 20.32 13.84
N THR A 363 3.91 21.35 13.31
CA THR A 363 4.39 22.73 13.41
C THR A 363 4.13 23.28 14.82
N GLU A 364 2.96 23.01 15.40
CA GLU A 364 2.62 23.46 16.76
C GLU A 364 3.35 22.68 17.87
N SER A 365 3.68 21.40 17.68
CA SER A 365 4.47 20.62 18.66
C SER A 365 5.97 20.94 18.68
N SER A 366 6.44 21.77 17.74
CA SER A 366 7.84 22.22 17.65
C SER A 366 8.09 23.55 18.38
N ASP A 367 7.03 24.26 18.77
CA ASP A 367 7.03 25.48 19.59
C ASP A 367 6.73 25.13 21.07
#